data_AF-A0A2V9ZLH1-F1
#
_entry.id   AF-A0A2V9ZLH1-F1
#
_cell.length_a   1.000
_cell.length_b   1.000
_cell.length_c   1.000
_cell.angle_alpha   90.00
_cell.angle_beta   90.00
_cell.angle_gamma   90.00
#
_symmetry.space_group_name_H-M   'P 1'
#
loop_
_entity.id
_entity.type
_entity.pdbx_description
1 polymer ?
#
loop_
_entity_poly.entity_id
_entity_poly.type
_entity_poly.pdbx_seq_one_letter_code
_entity_poly.pdbx_strand_id
1 'polypeptide(L)'
;MRSSFPILMLYLRVTARISAMLLAAAFAAPGLSQLWPAAFTAWMAARRGRLILLFALSHTLHLGGIVTLAALAPAHFLSKAALAGLIGGALGYVLIYYLAWRAFVQQRNAELRGSELRPPKLETFTLYLVWAIFTLVFTAGILRNALIYAPLAAVMWLALVVRICAKLAPAASSQSSAAA
;
A
#
# COMPACT_ATOMS: atom_id res chain seq x y z
N MET A 1 27.85 -13.82 3.92
CA MET A 1 27.28 -14.46 5.12
C MET A 1 25.98 -15.15 4.74
N ARG A 2 25.96 -16.49 4.72
CA ARG A 2 24.75 -17.28 4.44
C ARG A 2 23.84 -17.15 5.67
N SER A 3 22.65 -16.56 5.53
CA SER A 3 21.77 -16.35 6.68
C SER A 3 21.37 -17.69 7.30
N SER A 4 21.54 -17.86 8.61
CA SER A 4 21.14 -19.07 9.35
C SER A 4 19.64 -19.38 9.26
N PHE A 5 18.82 -18.46 8.72
CA PHE A 5 17.37 -18.56 8.59
C PHE A 5 16.89 -18.25 7.15
N PRO A 6 17.22 -19.08 6.15
CA PRO A 6 16.88 -18.81 4.75
C PRO A 6 15.38 -18.74 4.49
N ILE A 7 14.59 -19.57 5.18
CA ILE A 7 13.13 -19.61 5.08
C ILE A 7 12.50 -18.33 5.63
N LEU A 8 12.98 -17.84 6.78
CA LEU A 8 12.49 -16.58 7.38
C LEU A 8 12.78 -15.37 6.47
N MET A 9 13.97 -15.33 5.87
CA MET A 9 14.33 -14.28 4.92
C MET A 9 13.51 -14.36 3.62
N LEU A 10 13.15 -15.55 3.17
CA LEU A 10 12.21 -15.72 2.07
C LEU A 10 10.80 -15.23 2.45
N TYR A 11 10.31 -15.63 3.62
CA TYR A 11 9.02 -15.21 4.17
C TYR A 11 8.90 -13.69 4.24
N LEU A 12 9.89 -13.00 4.81
CA LEU A 12 9.93 -11.54 4.90
C LEU A 12 9.87 -10.88 3.52
N ARG A 13 10.63 -11.41 2.55
CA ARG A 13 10.63 -10.87 1.18
C ARG A 13 9.31 -11.07 0.48
N VAL A 14 8.70 -12.26 0.58
CA VAL A 14 7.43 -12.58 -0.07
C VAL A 14 6.30 -11.74 0.51
N THR A 15 6.16 -11.71 1.83
CA THR A 15 5.12 -10.92 2.51
C THR A 15 5.24 -9.43 2.22
N ALA A 16 6.46 -8.87 2.22
CA ALA A 16 6.69 -7.46 1.86
C ALA A 16 6.26 -7.14 0.42
N ARG A 17 6.57 -8.03 -0.54
CA ARG A 17 6.23 -7.84 -1.96
C ARG A 17 4.72 -7.95 -2.19
N ILE A 18 4.07 -8.95 -1.60
CA ILE A 18 2.61 -9.11 -1.68
C ILE A 18 1.92 -7.88 -1.08
N SER A 19 2.36 -7.42 0.09
CA SER A 19 1.86 -6.19 0.70
C SER A 19 2.01 -4.98 -0.25
N ALA A 20 3.17 -4.82 -0.90
CA ALA A 20 3.38 -3.72 -1.85
C ALA A 20 2.40 -3.77 -3.03
N MET A 21 2.16 -4.95 -3.61
CA MET A 21 1.22 -5.10 -4.72
C MET A 21 -0.22 -4.81 -4.32
N LEU A 22 -0.65 -5.28 -3.13
CA LEU A 22 -1.99 -5.00 -2.59
C LEU A 22 -2.18 -3.51 -2.31
N LEU A 23 -1.16 -2.86 -1.73
CA LEU A 23 -1.16 -1.42 -1.48
C LEU A 23 -1.22 -0.64 -2.79
N ALA A 24 -0.39 -0.99 -3.79
CA ALA A 24 -0.39 -0.33 -5.10
C ALA A 24 -1.75 -0.47 -5.79
N ALA A 25 -2.35 -1.66 -5.75
CA ALA A 25 -3.69 -1.91 -6.28
C ALA A 25 -4.75 -1.05 -5.58
N ALA A 26 -4.80 -1.05 -4.25
CA ALA A 26 -5.73 -0.22 -3.47
C ALA A 26 -5.52 1.28 -3.67
N PHE A 27 -4.26 1.69 -3.82
CA PHE A 27 -3.86 3.07 -4.07
C PHE A 27 -4.30 3.52 -5.47
N ALA A 28 -4.04 2.73 -6.51
CA ALA A 28 -4.37 3.09 -7.89
C ALA A 28 -5.86 2.95 -8.24
N ALA A 29 -6.62 2.11 -7.51
CA ALA A 29 -7.96 1.67 -7.93
C ALA A 29 -8.91 2.80 -8.39
N PRO A 30 -9.07 3.92 -7.65
CA PRO A 30 -10.00 4.98 -8.09
C PRO A 30 -9.55 5.68 -9.37
N GLY A 31 -8.24 5.85 -9.56
CA GLY A 31 -7.71 6.46 -10.77
C GLY A 31 -7.81 5.51 -11.97
N LEU A 32 -7.56 4.22 -11.76
CA LEU A 32 -7.75 3.20 -12.79
C LEU A 32 -9.20 3.12 -13.25
N SER A 33 -10.17 3.14 -12.33
CA SER A 33 -11.59 3.11 -12.70
C SER A 33 -12.05 4.35 -13.47
N GLN A 34 -11.43 5.51 -13.21
CA GLN A 34 -11.75 6.75 -13.89
C GLN A 34 -11.13 6.83 -15.29
N LEU A 35 -9.86 6.42 -15.43
CA LEU A 35 -9.13 6.50 -16.70
C LEU A 35 -9.45 5.35 -17.66
N TRP A 36 -9.70 4.16 -17.12
CA TRP A 36 -10.06 2.97 -17.88
C TRP A 36 -11.29 2.34 -17.24
N PRO A 37 -12.52 2.69 -17.65
CA PRO A 37 -13.75 2.14 -17.11
C PRO A 37 -14.00 0.71 -17.66
N ALA A 38 -13.20 -0.26 -17.21
CA ALA A 38 -13.35 -1.68 -17.49
C ALA A 38 -13.96 -2.42 -16.29
N ALA A 39 -14.56 -3.59 -16.51
CA ALA A 39 -15.13 -4.39 -15.43
C ALA A 39 -14.12 -4.69 -14.30
N PHE A 40 -12.85 -4.92 -14.67
CA PHE A 40 -11.78 -5.20 -13.72
C PHE A 40 -11.40 -3.98 -12.86
N THR A 41 -11.25 -2.79 -13.45
CA THR A 41 -10.87 -1.57 -12.72
C THR A 41 -12.02 -1.05 -11.86
N ALA A 42 -13.27 -1.17 -12.32
CA ALA A 42 -14.47 -0.91 -11.54
C ALA A 42 -14.57 -1.87 -10.33
N TRP A 43 -14.29 -3.16 -10.54
CA TRP A 43 -14.22 -4.15 -9.46
C TRP A 43 -13.14 -3.82 -8.44
N MET A 44 -11.96 -3.38 -8.89
CA MET A 44 -10.87 -2.97 -7.99
C MET A 44 -11.28 -1.77 -7.14
N ALA A 45 -11.92 -0.76 -7.74
CA ALA A 45 -12.40 0.42 -7.03
C ALA A 45 -13.50 0.07 -6.02
N ALA A 46 -14.47 -0.76 -6.41
CA ALA A 46 -15.55 -1.21 -5.54
C ALA A 46 -15.09 -2.15 -4.40
N ARG A 47 -13.90 -2.76 -4.52
CA ARG A 47 -13.30 -3.64 -3.50
C ARG A 47 -12.04 -3.05 -2.86
N ARG A 48 -11.81 -1.74 -3.01
CA ARG A 48 -10.61 -1.06 -2.49
C ARG A 48 -10.39 -1.33 -1.01
N GLY A 49 -11.43 -1.27 -0.18
CA GLY A 49 -11.34 -1.55 1.25
C GLY A 49 -10.90 -2.99 1.54
N ARG A 50 -11.31 -3.97 0.71
CA ARG A 50 -10.84 -5.36 0.85
C ARG A 50 -9.36 -5.47 0.50
N LEU A 51 -8.90 -4.75 -0.51
CA LEU A 51 -7.47 -4.69 -0.86
C LEU A 51 -6.66 -4.08 0.29
N ILE A 52 -7.16 -3.04 0.96
CA ILE A 52 -6.54 -2.46 2.16
C ILE A 52 -6.48 -3.47 3.31
N LEU A 53 -7.57 -4.21 3.56
CA LEU A 53 -7.59 -5.25 4.61
C LEU A 53 -6.62 -6.40 4.30
N LEU A 54 -6.56 -6.87 3.05
CA LEU A 54 -5.60 -7.89 2.63
C LEU A 54 -4.16 -7.40 2.74
N PHE A 55 -3.92 -6.14 2.37
CA PHE A 55 -2.63 -5.49 2.55
C PHE A 55 -2.21 -5.49 4.03
N ALA A 56 -3.11 -5.05 4.91
CA ALA A 56 -2.87 -5.04 6.35
C ALA A 56 -2.59 -6.44 6.89
N LEU A 57 -3.40 -7.44 6.52
CA LEU A 57 -3.19 -8.83 6.91
C LEU A 57 -1.81 -9.35 6.46
N SER A 58 -1.47 -9.17 5.19
CA SER A 58 -0.15 -9.56 4.64
C SER A 58 0.99 -8.87 5.39
N HIS A 59 0.80 -7.61 5.78
CA HIS A 59 1.83 -6.87 6.49
C HIS A 59 1.91 -7.22 7.98
N THR A 60 0.81 -7.65 8.59
CA THR A 60 0.82 -8.24 9.94
C THR A 60 1.58 -9.57 9.95
N LEU A 61 1.43 -10.39 8.91
CA LEU A 61 2.27 -11.57 8.72
C LEU A 61 3.76 -11.18 8.60
N HIS A 62 4.06 -10.17 7.79
CA HIS A 62 5.42 -9.61 7.72
C HIS A 62 5.96 -9.19 9.10
N LEU A 63 5.13 -8.56 9.95
CA LEU A 63 5.48 -8.16 11.32
C LEU A 63 5.85 -9.37 12.17
N GLY A 64 5.07 -10.45 12.07
CA GLY A 64 5.37 -11.71 12.74
C GLY A 64 6.77 -12.21 12.40
N GLY A 65 7.15 -12.16 11.12
CA GLY A 65 8.50 -12.50 10.69
C GLY A 65 9.59 -11.58 11.26
N ILE A 66 9.32 -10.27 11.37
CA ILE A 66 10.24 -9.31 11.98
C ILE A 66 10.42 -9.62 13.47
N VAL A 67 9.34 -9.88 14.19
CA VAL A 67 9.36 -10.23 15.62
C VAL A 67 10.11 -11.54 15.84
N THR A 68 9.86 -12.57 15.00
CA THR A 68 10.60 -13.83 15.04
C THR A 68 12.09 -13.61 14.79
N LEU A 69 12.46 -12.77 13.82
CA LEU A 69 13.86 -12.44 13.55
C LEU A 69 14.52 -11.73 14.74
N ALA A 70 13.82 -10.78 15.36
CA ALA A 70 14.31 -10.06 16.54
C ALA A 70 14.52 -11.01 17.72
N ALA A 71 13.65 -12.00 17.92
CA ALA A 71 13.78 -13.00 18.97
C ALA A 71 14.94 -13.98 18.74
N LEU A 72 15.15 -14.42 17.48
CA LEU A 72 16.18 -15.41 17.15
C LEU A 72 17.59 -14.79 16.96
N ALA A 73 17.66 -13.50 16.63
CA ALA A 73 18.93 -12.81 16.36
C ALA A 73 18.95 -11.36 16.92
N PRO A 74 18.82 -11.19 18.25
CA PRO A 74 18.66 -9.87 18.88
C PRO A 74 19.87 -8.93 18.64
N ALA A 75 21.09 -9.49 18.56
CA ALA A 75 22.30 -8.72 18.30
C ALA A 75 22.30 -8.01 16.94
N HIS A 76 21.61 -8.56 15.92
CA HIS A 76 21.44 -7.90 14.63
C HIS A 76 20.36 -6.81 14.66
N PHE A 77 19.39 -6.93 15.56
CA PHE A 77 18.23 -6.06 15.65
C PHE A 77 18.49 -4.79 16.47
N LEU A 78 19.48 -4.80 17.36
CA LEU A 78 19.81 -3.69 18.27
C LEU A 78 20.92 -2.74 17.75
N SER A 79 21.33 -2.86 16.49
CA SER A 79 22.30 -1.93 15.90
C SER A 79 21.71 -0.52 15.71
N LYS A 80 22.53 0.54 15.78
CA LYS A 80 22.06 1.93 15.58
C LYS A 80 21.35 2.14 14.23
N ALA A 81 21.78 1.44 13.18
CA ALA A 81 21.13 1.47 11.87
C ALA A 81 19.73 0.83 11.87
N ALA A 82 19.47 -0.10 12.80
CA ALA A 82 18.17 -0.74 12.96
C ALA A 82 17.17 0.15 13.71
N LEU A 83 17.61 1.06 14.59
CA LEU A 83 16.70 1.89 15.40
C LEU A 83 15.87 2.87 14.56
N ALA A 84 16.48 3.55 13.58
CA ALA A 84 15.75 4.43 12.66
C ALA A 84 14.72 3.65 11.81
N GLY A 85 15.11 2.46 11.35
CA GLY A 85 14.20 1.54 10.66
C GLY A 85 13.07 1.03 11.55
N LEU A 86 13.34 0.84 12.85
CA LEU A 86 12.36 0.40 13.83
C LEU A 86 11.29 1.46 14.09
N ILE A 87 11.70 2.72 14.27
CA ILE A 87 10.76 3.84 14.46
C ILE A 87 9.92 4.05 13.19
N GLY A 88 10.55 4.09 12.01
CA GLY A 88 9.84 4.22 10.74
C GLY A 88 8.89 3.05 10.48
N GLY A 89 9.32 1.82 10.79
CA GLY A 89 8.49 0.62 10.69
C GLY A 89 7.30 0.65 11.66
N ALA A 90 7.53 0.98 12.93
CA ALA A 90 6.48 1.08 13.94
C ALA A 90 5.43 2.13 13.56
N LEU A 91 5.85 3.32 13.12
CA LEU A 91 4.95 4.34 12.60
C LEU A 91 4.15 3.81 11.39
N GLY A 92 4.82 3.12 10.47
CA GLY A 92 4.18 2.45 9.35
C GLY A 92 3.04 1.52 9.79
N TYR A 93 3.27 0.68 10.80
CA TYR A 93 2.25 -0.22 11.33
C TYR A 93 1.05 0.51 11.94
N VAL A 94 1.28 1.58 12.69
CA VAL A 94 0.19 2.40 13.24
C VAL A 94 -0.71 2.95 12.12
N LEU A 95 -0.09 3.49 11.06
CA LEU A 95 -0.81 4.01 9.90
C LEU A 95 -1.57 2.91 9.14
N ILE A 96 -0.97 1.73 8.98
CA ILE A 96 -1.60 0.58 8.33
C ILE A 96 -2.81 0.09 9.12
N TYR A 97 -2.71 -0.02 10.44
CA TYR A 97 -3.84 -0.42 11.28
C TYR A 97 -4.94 0.64 11.31
N TYR A 98 -4.60 1.93 11.24
CA TYR A 98 -5.60 2.98 11.04
C TYR A 98 -6.36 2.79 9.72
N LEU A 99 -5.67 2.54 8.59
CA LEU A 99 -6.33 2.26 7.31
C LEU A 99 -7.19 0.99 7.35
N ALA A 100 -6.70 -0.06 8.00
CA ALA A 100 -7.42 -1.32 8.14
C ALA A 100 -8.70 -1.14 8.96
N TRP A 101 -8.61 -0.43 10.09
CA TRP A 101 -9.76 -0.09 10.91
C TRP A 101 -10.82 0.69 10.13
N ARG A 102 -10.39 1.73 9.41
CA ARG A 102 -11.27 2.54 8.55
C ARG A 102 -11.97 1.69 7.49
N ALA A 103 -11.21 0.85 6.79
CA ALA A 103 -11.75 -0.06 5.77
C ALA A 103 -12.73 -1.08 6.35
N PHE A 104 -12.44 -1.62 7.54
CA PHE A 104 -13.32 -2.57 8.23
C PHE A 104 -14.65 -1.92 8.62
N VAL A 105 -14.60 -0.74 9.25
CA VAL A 105 -15.80 0.02 9.65
C VAL A 105 -16.66 0.38 8.44
N GLN A 106 -16.04 0.82 7.34
CA GLN A 106 -16.75 1.11 6.09
C GLN A 106 -17.43 -0.12 5.49
N GLN A 107 -16.81 -1.29 5.54
CA GLN A 107 -17.42 -2.52 5.02
C GLN A 107 -18.61 -3.01 5.85
N ARG A 108 -18.55 -2.80 7.17
CA ARG A 108 -19.62 -3.19 8.10
C ARG A 108 -20.82 -2.26 8.04
N ASN A 109 -20.62 -0.99 7.70
CA ASN A 109 -21.65 0.03 7.73
C ASN A 109 -22.02 0.47 6.31
N ALA A 110 -23.20 0.07 5.83
CA ALA A 110 -23.68 0.38 4.48
C ALA A 110 -23.69 1.89 4.18
N GLU A 111 -24.06 2.70 5.17
CA GLU A 111 -24.07 4.17 5.09
C GLU A 111 -22.66 4.76 4.89
N LEU A 112 -21.63 4.12 5.44
CA LEU A 112 -20.25 4.57 5.32
C LEU A 112 -19.54 4.04 4.07
N ARG A 113 -20.11 3.06 3.35
CA ARG A 113 -19.53 2.59 2.07
C ARG A 113 -19.47 3.70 1.03
N GLY A 114 -20.43 4.63 1.03
CA GLY A 114 -20.38 5.81 0.16
C GLY A 114 -19.17 6.72 0.42
N SER A 115 -18.65 6.73 1.66
CA SER A 115 -17.44 7.51 2.01
C SER A 115 -16.16 6.94 1.40
N GLU A 116 -16.19 5.72 0.86
CA GLU A 116 -15.03 5.12 0.18
C GLU A 116 -14.73 5.79 -1.17
N LEU A 117 -15.76 6.36 -1.82
CA LEU A 117 -15.64 7.18 -3.02
C LEU A 117 -15.05 8.57 -2.71
N ARG A 118 -15.30 9.09 -1.50
CA ARG A 118 -14.78 10.38 -1.02
C ARG A 118 -14.21 10.24 0.39
N PRO A 119 -13.03 9.60 0.52
CA PRO A 119 -12.44 9.34 1.83
C PRO A 119 -12.08 10.66 2.54
N PRO A 120 -12.13 10.70 3.88
CA PRO A 120 -11.67 11.86 4.63
C PRO A 120 -10.22 12.23 4.29
N LYS A 121 -9.89 13.51 4.44
CA LYS A 121 -8.54 14.03 4.18
C LYS A 121 -7.46 13.26 4.94
N LEU A 122 -7.73 12.89 6.19
CA LEU A 122 -6.81 12.11 7.02
C LEU A 122 -6.57 10.70 6.46
N GLU A 123 -7.62 9.97 6.07
CA GLU A 123 -7.48 8.64 5.46
C GLU A 123 -6.69 8.70 4.15
N THR A 124 -6.97 9.71 3.33
CA THR A 124 -6.22 9.95 2.09
C THR A 124 -4.75 10.24 2.40
N PHE A 125 -4.47 11.17 3.32
CA PHE A 125 -3.12 11.53 3.73
C PHE A 125 -2.34 10.31 4.24
N THR A 126 -2.95 9.52 5.13
CA THR A 126 -2.36 8.29 5.66
C THR A 126 -2.07 7.29 4.53
N LEU A 127 -2.98 7.10 3.58
CA LEU A 127 -2.75 6.20 2.44
C LEU A 127 -1.57 6.68 1.58
N TYR A 128 -1.46 7.97 1.30
CA TYR A 128 -0.33 8.54 0.56
C TYR A 128 0.99 8.40 1.33
N LEU A 129 0.97 8.60 2.65
CA LEU A 129 2.15 8.45 3.50
C LEU A 129 2.64 6.99 3.53
N VAL A 130 1.72 6.02 3.70
CA VAL A 130 2.05 4.59 3.66
C VAL A 130 2.56 4.19 2.27
N TRP A 131 1.91 4.64 1.20
CA TRP A 131 2.40 4.45 -0.17
C TRP A 131 3.83 4.99 -0.33
N ALA A 132 4.09 6.22 0.11
CA ALA A 132 5.41 6.85 -0.02
C ALA A 132 6.50 6.05 0.70
N ILE A 133 6.25 5.59 1.94
CA ILE A 133 7.18 4.75 2.69
C ILE A 133 7.54 3.49 1.91
N PHE A 134 6.53 2.77 1.40
CA PHE A 134 6.77 1.56 0.59
C PHE A 134 7.54 1.89 -0.69
N THR A 135 7.14 2.93 -1.42
CA THR A 135 7.81 3.35 -2.66
C THR A 135 9.29 3.66 -2.40
N LEU A 136 9.61 4.39 -1.35
CA LEU A 136 10.99 4.73 -0.99
C LEU A 136 11.80 3.47 -0.65
N VAL A 137 11.23 2.54 0.13
CA VAL A 137 11.90 1.28 0.49
C VAL A 137 12.21 0.43 -0.76
N PHE A 138 11.26 0.27 -1.68
CA PHE A 138 11.48 -0.49 -2.90
C PHE A 138 12.41 0.23 -3.89
N THR A 139 12.31 1.56 -4.00
CA THR A 139 13.19 2.36 -4.86
C THR A 139 14.63 2.31 -4.37
N ALA A 140 14.87 2.48 -3.07
CA ALA A 140 16.20 2.32 -2.48
C ALA A 140 16.75 0.89 -2.63
N GLY A 141 15.86 -0.11 -2.66
CA GLY A 141 16.20 -1.50 -2.92
C GLY A 141 16.80 -1.77 -4.31
N ILE A 142 16.56 -0.90 -5.30
CA ILE A 142 17.13 -1.02 -6.65
C ILE A 142 18.66 -1.06 -6.60
N LEU A 143 19.27 -0.25 -5.73
CA LEU A 143 20.73 -0.21 -5.53
C LEU A 143 21.29 -1.55 -5.02
N ARG A 144 20.46 -2.40 -4.41
CA ARG A 144 20.85 -3.71 -3.89
C ARG A 144 20.64 -4.83 -4.92
N ASN A 145 19.52 -4.78 -5.65
CA ASN A 145 19.22 -5.75 -6.69
C ASN A 145 18.17 -5.17 -7.68
N ALA A 146 18.65 -4.60 -8.78
CA ALA A 146 17.77 -3.94 -9.75
C ALA A 146 16.69 -4.88 -10.30
N LEU A 147 17.02 -6.12 -10.64
CA LEU A 147 16.08 -7.07 -11.27
C LEU A 147 14.85 -7.36 -10.41
N ILE A 148 15.01 -7.38 -9.08
CA ILE A 148 13.91 -7.65 -8.16
C ILE A 148 13.15 -6.38 -7.79
N TYR A 149 13.89 -5.30 -7.50
CA TYR A 149 13.29 -4.10 -6.90
C TYR A 149 12.78 -3.09 -7.93
N ALA A 150 13.36 -3.03 -9.13
CA ALA A 150 12.91 -2.14 -10.20
C ALA A 150 11.46 -2.39 -10.63
N PRO A 151 10.99 -3.63 -10.90
CA PRO A 151 9.59 -3.84 -11.29
C PRO A 151 8.61 -3.46 -10.17
N LEU A 152 8.96 -3.71 -8.91
CA LEU A 152 8.13 -3.35 -7.76
C LEU A 152 8.05 -1.83 -7.57
N ALA A 153 9.18 -1.15 -7.66
CA ALA A 153 9.23 0.31 -7.63
C ALA A 153 8.44 0.91 -8.80
N ALA A 154 8.59 0.36 -10.01
CA ALA A 154 7.86 0.80 -11.19
C ALA A 154 6.34 0.72 -11.00
N VAL A 155 5.82 -0.38 -10.44
CA VAL A 155 4.40 -0.52 -10.10
C VAL A 155 3.95 0.55 -9.10
N MET A 156 4.75 0.82 -8.06
CA MET A 156 4.44 1.83 -7.05
C MET A 156 4.40 3.24 -7.64
N TRP A 157 5.35 3.60 -8.51
CA TRP A 157 5.39 4.88 -9.20
C TRP A 157 4.27 5.01 -10.23
N LEU A 158 3.98 3.96 -11.00
CA LEU A 158 2.87 3.92 -11.95
C LEU A 158 1.52 4.18 -11.25
N ALA A 159 1.34 3.62 -10.04
CA ALA A 159 0.15 3.88 -9.24
C ALA A 159 -0.03 5.37 -8.89
N LEU A 160 1.06 6.12 -8.69
CA LEU A 160 1.03 7.58 -8.53
C LEU A 160 0.69 8.30 -9.84
N VAL A 161 1.33 7.91 -10.94
CA VAL A 161 1.06 8.49 -12.27
C VAL A 161 -0.43 8.36 -12.59
N VAL A 162 -1.02 7.17 -12.40
CA VAL A 162 -2.45 6.93 -12.57
C VAL A 162 -3.30 7.90 -11.73
N ARG A 163 -2.94 8.13 -10.46
CA ARG A 163 -3.65 9.08 -9.59
C ARG A 163 -3.56 10.52 -10.08
N ILE A 164 -2.39 10.93 -10.58
CA ILE A 164 -2.18 12.29 -11.09
C ILE A 164 -2.98 12.47 -12.39
N CYS A 165 -2.83 11.55 -13.35
CA CYS A 165 -3.57 11.58 -14.60
C CYS A 165 -5.09 11.60 -14.38
N ALA A 166 -5.60 10.81 -13.42
CA ALA A 166 -7.03 10.80 -13.09
C ALA A 166 -7.53 12.14 -12.52
N LYS A 167 -6.71 12.83 -11.71
CA LYS A 167 -7.06 14.17 -11.19
C LYS A 167 -7.02 15.26 -12.27
N LEU A 168 -6.20 15.07 -13.30
CA LEU A 168 -6.06 16.01 -14.42
C LEU A 168 -7.05 15.73 -15.56
N ALA A 169 -7.60 14.52 -15.62
CA ALA A 169 -8.60 14.16 -16.62
C ALA A 169 -9.85 15.05 -16.46
N PRO A 170 -10.32 15.70 -17.54
CA PRO A 170 -11.55 16.49 -17.50
C PRO A 170 -12.71 15.63 -17.00
N ALA A 171 -13.50 16.16 -16.06
CA ALA A 171 -14.76 15.54 -15.68
C ALA A 171 -15.66 15.51 -16.91
N ALA A 172 -15.74 14.38 -17.60
CA ALA A 172 -16.70 14.19 -18.67
C ALA A 172 -18.12 14.44 -18.10
N SER A 173 -18.89 15.29 -18.79
CA SER A 173 -20.30 15.64 -18.59
C SER A 173 -20.70 16.53 -17.40
N SER A 174 -20.46 17.84 -17.52
CA SER A 174 -21.33 18.89 -16.94
C SER A 174 -21.53 20.10 -17.87
N GLN A 175 -21.41 19.92 -19.19
CA GLN A 175 -21.64 20.98 -20.20
C GLN A 175 -22.90 20.76 -21.07
N SER A 176 -23.65 19.67 -20.92
CA SER A 176 -24.84 19.41 -21.76
C SER A 176 -26.16 20.02 -21.22
N SER A 177 -26.15 20.66 -20.05
CA SER A 177 -27.36 21.22 -19.41
C SER A 177 -27.51 22.74 -19.55
N ALA A 178 -26.61 23.41 -20.26
CA ALA A 178 -26.65 24.86 -20.45
C ALA A 178 -27.10 25.28 -21.86
N ALA A 179 -27.61 24.34 -22.67
CA ALA A 179 -27.97 24.56 -24.07
C ALA A 179 -29.37 24.02 -24.44
N ALA A 180 -30.28 23.87 -23.47
CA ALA A 180 -31.68 23.52 -23.71
C ALA A 180 -32.60 24.53 -23.04
#